data_AF-A0A7C3H5E3-F1
#
_entry.id   AF-A0A7C3H5E3-F1
#
_cell.length_a   1.000
_cell.length_b   1.000
_cell.length_c   1.000
_cell.angle_alpha   90.00
_cell.angle_beta   90.00
_cell.angle_gamma   90.00
#
_symmetry.space_group_name_H-M   'P 1'
#
loop_
_entity.id
_entity.type
_entity.pdbx_description
1 polymer ?
#
loop_
_entity_poly.entity_id
_entity_poly.type
_entity_poly.pdbx_seq_one_letter_code
_entity_poly.pdbx_strand_id
1 'polypeptide(L)' 'MTRHHLDSLAEGRQQMLAFCAAEELLCLNAASALQKWASQGELLYWERDAHLNDLGNRRLAESMTDFLQENGLAGGD' A
#
# COMPACT_ATOMS: atom_id res chain seq x y z
N MET A 1 2.58 7.67 -18.61
CA MET A 1 2.20 6.31 -18.18
C MET A 1 0.90 5.95 -18.89
N THR A 2 0.82 4.82 -19.62
CA THR A 2 -0.40 4.44 -20.36
C THR A 2 -1.38 3.71 -19.44
N ARG A 3 -2.68 3.74 -19.76
CA ARG A 3 -3.74 3.05 -18.99
C ARG A 3 -3.44 1.56 -18.79
N HIS A 4 -2.97 0.89 -19.84
CA HIS A 4 -2.54 -0.51 -19.80
C HIS A 4 -1.44 -0.76 -18.75
N HIS A 5 -0.49 0.17 -18.57
CA HIS A 5 0.56 0.01 -17.57
C HIS A 5 0.01 0.09 -16.14
N LEU A 6 -0.93 1.01 -15.89
CA LEU A 6 -1.63 1.10 -14.60
C LEU A 6 -2.48 -0.15 -14.33
N ASP A 7 -3.14 -0.68 -15.36
CA ASP A 7 -3.94 -1.90 -15.26
C ASP A 7 -3.06 -3.12 -14.92
N SER A 8 -1.86 -3.24 -15.52
CA SER A 8 -0.92 -4.33 -15.20
C SER A 8 -0.39 -4.27 -13.76
N LEU A 9 -0.19 -3.06 -13.22
CA LEU A 9 0.21 -2.89 -11.81
C LEU A 9 -0.95 -3.25 -10.85
N ALA A 10 -2.19 -2.97 -11.26
CA ALA A 10 -3.37 -3.36 -10.49
C ALA A 10 -3.58 -4.88 -10.51
N GLU A 11 -3.37 -5.54 -11.65
CA GLU A 11 -3.55 -6.99 -11.80
C GLU A 11 -2.64 -7.79 -10.85
N GLY A 12 -1.33 -7.50 -10.84
CA GLY A 12 -0.40 -8.19 -9.94
C GLY A 12 -0.77 -8.05 -8.46
N ARG A 13 -1.22 -6.84 -8.06
CA ARG A 13 -1.72 -6.60 -6.70
C ARG A 13 -2.97 -7.44 -6.39
N GLN A 14 -3.93 -7.53 -7.32
CA GLN A 14 -5.15 -8.31 -7.09
C GLN A 14 -4.84 -9.81 -7.00
N GLN A 15 -3.92 -10.32 -7.82
CA GLN A 15 -3.46 -11.72 -7.73
C GLN A 15 -2.81 -12.01 -6.38
N MET A 16 -1.94 -11.12 -5.89
CA MET A 16 -1.34 -11.24 -4.54
C MET A 16 -2.40 -11.26 -3.44
N LEU A 17 -3.37 -10.33 -3.46
CA LEU A 17 -4.43 -10.29 -2.45
C LEU A 17 -5.33 -11.53 -2.49
N ALA A 18 -5.64 -12.02 -3.69
CA ALA A 18 -6.39 -13.26 -3.86
C ALA A 18 -5.64 -14.47 -3.31
N PHE A 19 -4.33 -14.55 -3.55
CA PHE A 19 -3.47 -15.59 -2.97
C PHE A 19 -3.48 -15.53 -1.44
N CYS A 20 -3.32 -14.34 -0.85
CA CYS A 20 -3.35 -14.21 0.61
C CYS A 20 -4.68 -14.67 1.20
N ALA A 21 -5.81 -14.36 0.55
CA ALA A 21 -7.12 -14.83 0.98
C ALA A 21 -7.26 -16.35 0.86
N ALA A 22 -6.71 -16.97 -0.20
CA ALA A 22 -6.76 -18.42 -0.42
C ALA A 22 -5.91 -19.20 0.60
N GLU A 23 -4.75 -18.66 0.96
CA GLU A 23 -3.80 -19.28 1.88
C GLU A 23 -3.99 -18.83 3.34
N GLU A 24 -5.08 -18.11 3.64
CA GLU A 24 -5.37 -17.57 4.98
C GLU A 24 -4.22 -16.72 5.57
N LEU A 25 -3.50 -16.00 4.70
CA LEU A 25 -2.40 -15.12 5.07
C LEU A 25 -2.90 -13.70 5.35
N LEU A 26 -2.36 -13.09 6.40
CA LEU A 26 -2.53 -11.66 6.65
C LEU A 26 -1.71 -10.85 5.64
N CYS A 27 -2.38 -10.04 4.82
CA CYS A 27 -1.74 -9.21 3.81
C CYS A 27 -2.18 -7.74 3.86
N LEU A 28 -1.18 -6.85 3.93
CA LEU A 28 -1.37 -5.42 3.83
C LEU A 28 -1.63 -5.01 2.37
N ASN A 29 -2.76 -4.36 2.11
CA ASN A 29 -3.02 -3.67 0.85
C ASN A 29 -2.50 -2.22 0.90
N ALA A 30 -1.19 -2.04 0.75
CA ALA A 30 -0.53 -0.74 0.79
C ALA A 30 -1.08 0.26 -0.24
N ALA A 31 -1.54 -0.22 -1.40
CA ALA A 31 -2.10 0.66 -2.44
C ALA A 31 -3.39 1.34 -1.96
N SER A 32 -4.28 0.60 -1.28
CA SER A 32 -5.49 1.19 -0.71
C SER A 32 -5.18 2.20 0.39
N ALA A 33 -4.17 1.92 1.23
CA ALA A 33 -3.74 2.84 2.27
C ALA A 33 -3.20 4.14 1.65
N LEU A 34 -2.27 4.05 0.69
CA LEU A 34 -1.69 5.21 0.01
C LEU A 34 -2.73 6.01 -0.80
N GLN A 35 -3.70 5.34 -1.41
CA GLN A 35 -4.76 6.01 -2.17
C GLN A 35 -5.64 6.90 -1.29
N LYS A 36 -5.86 6.53 -0.02
CA LYS A 36 -6.60 7.37 0.95
C LYS A 36 -5.94 8.74 1.11
N TRP A 37 -4.63 8.79 1.39
CA TRP A 37 -3.91 10.05 1.55
C TRP A 37 -3.72 10.81 0.23
N ALA A 38 -3.48 10.10 -0.87
CA ALA A 38 -3.40 10.74 -2.18
C ALA A 38 -4.72 11.44 -2.55
N SER A 39 -5.88 10.85 -2.21
CA SER A 39 -7.19 11.47 -2.43
C SER A 39 -7.44 12.73 -1.57
N GLN A 40 -6.64 12.94 -0.53
CA GLN A 40 -6.65 14.13 0.33
C GLN A 40 -5.68 15.21 -0.16
N GLY A 41 -5.03 15.00 -1.31
CA GLY A 41 -4.09 15.96 -1.91
C GLY A 41 -2.63 15.78 -1.50
N GLU A 42 -2.27 14.71 -0.79
CA GLU A 42 -0.87 14.42 -0.49
C GLU A 42 -0.13 13.93 -1.76
N LEU A 43 0.98 14.59 -2.11
CA LEU A 43 1.88 14.13 -3.16
C LEU A 43 2.86 13.11 -2.57
N LEU A 44 2.58 11.82 -2.78
CA LEU A 44 3.31 10.71 -2.13
C LEU A 44 4.49 10.17 -2.95
N TYR A 45 4.58 10.56 -4.22
CA TYR A 45 5.62 10.14 -5.16
C TYR A 45 6.42 11.34 -5.62
N TRP A 46 7.64 11.10 -6.09
CA TRP A 46 8.39 12.13 -6.79
C TRP A 46 7.75 12.43 -8.15
N GLU A 47 7.75 13.69 -8.60
CA GLU A 47 7.03 14.10 -9.82
C GLU A 47 7.46 13.35 -11.09
N ARG A 48 8.70 12.89 -11.13
CA ARG A 48 9.32 12.24 -12.29
C ARG A 48 9.80 10.82 -12.01
N ASP A 49 9.45 10.26 -10.85
CA ASP A 49 9.90 8.96 -10.41
C ASP A 49 8.76 8.23 -9.67
N ALA A 50 8.56 6.96 -10.03
CA ALA A 50 7.53 6.10 -9.44
C ALA A 50 7.88 5.63 -8.01
N HIS A 51 9.05 5.98 -7.48
CA HIS A 51 9.37 5.77 -6.07
C HIS A 51 8.60 6.73 -5.15
N LEU A 52 8.26 6.24 -3.96
CA LEU A 52 7.71 7.07 -2.89
C LEU A 52 8.73 8.13 -2.50
N ASN A 53 8.25 9.35 -2.25
CA ASN A 53 9.04 10.39 -1.60
C ASN A 53 9.07 10.19 -0.08
N ASP A 54 9.68 11.12 0.65
CA ASP A 54 9.80 11.02 2.11
C ASP A 54 8.43 10.92 2.81
N LEU A 55 7.45 11.68 2.34
CA LEU A 55 6.08 11.63 2.86
C LEU A 55 5.43 10.29 2.53
N GLY A 56 5.56 9.81 1.29
CA GLY A 56 5.04 8.52 0.86
C GLY A 56 5.59 7.35 1.68
N ASN A 57 6.90 7.33 1.93
CA ASN A 57 7.52 6.31 2.78
C ASN A 57 7.02 6.38 4.22
N ARG A 58 6.82 7.60 4.77
CA ARG A 58 6.23 7.77 6.10
C ARG A 58 4.80 7.22 6.17
N ARG A 59 3.95 7.55 5.20
CA ARG A 59 2.57 7.04 5.12
C ARG A 59 2.51 5.52 4.96
N LEU A 60 3.44 4.95 4.18
CA LEU A 60 3.57 3.50 4.09
C LEU A 60 3.92 2.88 5.45
N ALA A 61 4.90 3.43 6.17
CA ALA A 61 5.29 2.94 7.49
C ALA A 61 4.16 3.06 8.53
N GLU A 62 3.40 4.16 8.50
CA GLU A 62 2.19 4.33 9.33
C GLU A 62 1.17 3.24 9.02
N SER A 63 0.86 2.99 7.73
CA SER A 63 -0.09 1.93 7.35
C SER A 63 0.35 0.52 7.77
N MET A 64 1.66 0.26 7.75
CA MET A 64 2.22 -1.00 8.23
C MET A 64 2.08 -1.13 9.74
N THR A 65 2.33 -0.04 10.47
CA THR A 65 2.19 -0.01 11.94
C THR A 65 0.74 -0.27 12.34
N ASP A 66 -0.20 0.45 11.73
CA ASP A 66 -1.63 0.28 11.98
C ASP A 66 -2.06 -1.17 11.67
N PHE A 67 -1.66 -1.71 10.52
CA PHE A 67 -1.97 -3.09 10.14
C PHE A 67 -1.43 -4.11 11.14
N LEU A 68 -0.20 -3.95 11.61
CA LEU A 68 0.39 -4.85 12.61
C LEU A 68 -0.36 -4.74 13.95
N GLN A 69 -0.72 -3.53 14.39
CA GLN A 69 -1.46 -3.32 15.64
C GLN A 69 -2.87 -3.89 15.58
N GLU A 70 -3.62 -3.63 14.51
CA GLU A 70 -4.99 -4.15 14.30
C GLU A 70 -5.05 -5.68 14.30
N ASN A 71 -3.96 -6.32 13.89
CA ASN A 71 -3.84 -7.79 13.86
C ASN A 71 -3.08 -8.37 15.07
N GLY A 72 -2.77 -7.56 16.10
CA GLY A 72 -2.08 -8.03 17.31
C GLY A 72 -0.63 -8.49 17.07
N LEU A 73 -0.02 -8.07 15.97
CA LEU A 73 1.36 -8.37 15.57
C LEU A 73 2.35 -7.29 16.02
N ALA A 74 1.85 -6.13 16.44
CA ALA A 74 2.63 -5.09 17.10
C ALA A 74 1.94 -4.66 18.39
N GLY A 75 2.58 -4.96 19.52
CA GLY A 75 2.27 -4.45 20.85
C GLY A 75 3.60 -4.20 21.55
N GLY A 76 3.78 -2.97 22.04
CA GLY A 76 4.76 -2.70 23.07
C GLY A 76 4.16 -3.13 24.40
N ASP A 77 4.94 -3.89 25.18
CA ASP A 77 4.83 -3.82 26.63
C ASP A 77 5.04 -2.36 27.11
#